data_AF-A0A2V7S9Y4-F1
#
_entry.id   AF-A0A2V7S9Y4-F1
#
_cell.length_a   1.000
_cell.length_b   1.000
_cell.length_c   1.000
_cell.angle_alpha   90.00
_cell.angle_beta   90.00
_cell.angle_gamma   90.00
#
_symmetry.space_group_name_H-M   'P 1'
#
loop_
_entity.id
_entity.type
_entity.pdbx_description
1 polymer ?
#
loop_
_entity_poly.entity_id
_entity_poly.type
_entity_poly.pdbx_seq_one_letter_code
_entity_poly.pdbx_strand_id
1 'polypeptide(L)' 'MRTRLFRFTPVGVVLLAAIAAYGGWAAITVENLPEYVVARQPVSLTFTVRQHGVRPLTGLQPRV' A
#
# COMPACT_ATOMS: atom_id res chain seq x y z
N MET A 1 -29.50 23.46 28.60
CA MET A 1 -29.14 22.18 27.96
C MET A 1 -28.33 22.45 26.68
N ARG A 2 -27.02 22.61 26.76
CA ARG A 2 -26.12 22.70 25.58
C ARG A 2 -24.76 22.14 25.98
N THR A 3 -24.00 21.70 24.99
CA THR A 3 -22.58 21.29 25.09
C THR A 3 -22.26 19.95 25.78
N ARG A 4 -22.73 18.83 25.21
CA ARG A 4 -22.00 17.54 25.29
C ARG A 4 -21.89 16.77 23.97
N LEU A 5 -22.37 17.32 22.85
CA LEU A 5 -22.28 16.62 21.55
C LEU A 5 -20.93 16.78 20.84
N PHE A 6 -20.07 17.72 21.25
CA PHE A 6 -18.88 18.12 20.48
C PHE A 6 -17.59 17.33 20.82
N ARG A 7 -17.62 16.47 21.84
CA ARG A 7 -16.40 15.83 22.38
C ARG A 7 -15.98 14.54 21.65
N PHE A 8 -16.90 13.88 20.95
CA PHE A 8 -16.64 12.60 20.27
C PHE A 8 -16.45 12.73 18.75
N THR A 9 -16.90 13.84 18.15
CA THR A 9 -16.73 14.16 16.74
C THR A 9 -15.27 14.19 16.26
N PRO A 10 -14.31 14.83 16.96
CA PRO A 10 -12.93 14.90 16.45
C PRO A 10 -12.26 13.52 16.45
N VAL A 11 -12.54 12.68 17.45
CA VAL A 11 -11.98 11.32 17.53
C VAL A 11 -12.50 10.45 16.38
N GLY A 12 -13.79 10.53 16.07
CA GLY A 12 -14.38 9.81 14.94
C GLY A 12 -13.77 10.20 13.59
N VAL A 13 -13.55 11.50 13.37
CA VAL A 13 -12.92 12.01 12.13
C VAL A 13 -11.47 11.55 12.00
N VAL A 14 -10.70 11.60 13.09
CA VAL A 14 -9.31 11.12 13.11
C VAL A 14 -9.24 9.61 12.83
N LEU A 15 -10.14 8.81 13.42
CA LEU A 15 -10.19 7.36 13.17
C LEU A 15 -10.51 7.05 11.71
N LEU A 16 -11.47 7.75 11.11
CA LEU A 16 -11.86 7.56 9.71
C LEU A 16 -10.71 7.90 8.76
N ALA A 17 -10.00 9.00 9.03
CA ALA A 17 -8.83 9.41 8.26
C ALA A 17 -7.68 8.41 8.37
N ALA A 18 -7.47 7.81 9.55
CA ALA A 18 -6.47 6.77 9.76
C ALA A 18 -6.78 5.51 8.94
N ILE A 19 -8.04 5.06 8.88
CA ILE A 19 -8.45 3.89 8.09
C ILE A 19 -8.26 4.15 6.59
N ALA A 20 -8.58 5.34 6.09
CA ALA A 20 -8.37 5.71 4.70
C ALA A 20 -6.87 5.84 4.34
N ALA A 21 -6.05 6.28 5.29
CA ALA A 21 -4.59 6.37 5.12
C ALA A 21 -3.89 5.01 5.20
N TYR A 22 -4.48 4.04 5.91
CA TYR A 22 -3.91 2.70 6.16
C TYR A 22 -4.92 1.61 5.77
N GLY A 23 -4.92 1.19 4.50
CA GLY A 23 -5.70 0.02 4.04
C GLY A 23 -6.01 0.01 2.53
N GLY A 24 -6.62 -1.08 2.05
CA GLY A 24 -7.32 -1.21 0.76
C GLY A 24 -6.76 -2.28 -0.19
N TRP A 25 -5.75 -1.89 -0.98
CA TRP A 25 -5.14 -2.73 -2.02
C TRP A 25 -3.77 -2.16 -2.41
N ALA A 26 -2.91 -3.01 -2.96
CA ALA A 26 -1.61 -2.64 -3.48
C ALA A 26 -1.53 -2.95 -4.98
N ALA A 27 -0.93 -2.04 -5.74
CA ALA A 27 -0.54 -2.29 -7.12
C ALA A 27 0.95 -2.68 -7.13
N ILE A 28 1.28 -3.74 -7.85
CA ILE A 28 2.66 -4.15 -8.12
C ILE A 28 2.95 -3.88 -9.59
N THR A 29 4.01 -3.13 -9.87
CA THR A 29 4.51 -2.92 -11.23
C THR A 29 5.87 -3.57 -11.33
N VAL A 30 6.05 -4.48 -12.28
CA VAL A 30 7.36 -5.07 -12.58
C VAL A 30 8.07 -4.18 -13.58
N GLU A 31 9.28 -3.75 -13.27
CA GLU A 31 10.12 -3.00 -14.20
C GLU A 31 10.95 -3.97 -15.06
N ASN A 32 11.05 -3.66 -16.35
CA ASN A 32 11.87 -4.40 -17.32
C ASN A 32 11.60 -5.92 -17.29
N LEU A 33 10.33 -6.31 -17.39
CA LEU A 33 9.93 -7.72 -17.44
C LEU A 33 10.57 -8.41 -18.67
N PRO A 34 11.30 -9.53 -18.49
CA PRO A 34 11.91 -10.23 -19.61
C PRO A 34 10.85 -10.89 -20.50
N GLU A 35 11.09 -10.90 -21.81
CA GLU A 35 10.19 -11.51 -22.80
C GLU A 35 10.05 -13.02 -22.62
N TYR A 36 11.12 -13.68 -22.13
CA TYR A 36 11.14 -15.10 -21.86
C TYR A 36 12.09 -15.43 -20.70
N VAL A 37 11.86 -16.58 -20.09
CA VAL A 37 12.72 -17.13 -19.03
C VAL A 37 13.45 -18.35 -19.57
N VAL A 38 14.74 -18.46 -19.26
CA VAL A 38 15.58 -19.60 -19.67
C VAL A 38 15.69 -20.59 -18.52
N ALA A 39 15.51 -21.87 -18.82
CA ALA A 39 15.57 -22.92 -17.81
C ALA A 39 16.92 -22.95 -17.09
N ARG A 40 16.87 -23.14 -15.77
CA ARG A 40 18.04 -23.20 -14.87
C ARG A 40 18.90 -21.92 -14.82
N GLN A 41 18.41 -20.82 -15.35
CA GLN A 41 19.07 -19.52 -15.21
C GLN A 41 18.34 -18.68 -14.15
N PRO A 42 19.07 -17.94 -13.30
CA PRO A 42 18.45 -17.04 -12.35
C PRO A 42 17.74 -15.90 -13.09
N VAL A 43 16.56 -15.50 -12.59
CA VAL A 43 15.79 -14.37 -13.10
C VAL A 43 15.80 -13.25 -12.07
N SER A 44 16.23 -12.07 -12.48
CA SER A 44 16.17 -10.87 -11.66
C SER A 44 14.92 -10.07 -12.00
N LEU A 45 14.02 -9.89 -11.03
CA LEU A 45 12.85 -9.02 -11.16
C LEU A 45 13.03 -7.80 -10.25
N THR A 46 12.82 -6.62 -10.82
CA THR A 46 12.67 -5.38 -10.06
C THR A 46 11.20 -5.02 -10.10
N PHE A 47 10.63 -4.62 -8.96
CA PHE A 47 9.24 -4.20 -8.91
C PHE A 47 9.02 -3.10 -7.88
N THR A 48 8.07 -2.22 -8.17
CA THR A 48 7.56 -1.21 -7.25
C THR A 48 6.18 -1.62 -6.72
N VAL A 49 6.00 -1.53 -5.39
CA VAL A 49 4.69 -1.71 -4.75
C VAL A 49 4.13 -0.35 -4.35
N ARG A 50 2.89 -0.06 -4.77
CA ARG A 50 2.20 1.21 -4.46
C ARG A 50 0.88 0.98 -3.73
N GLN A 51 0.65 1.71 -2.65
CA GLN A 51 -0.64 1.75 -1.96
C GLN A 51 -1.64 2.52 -2.83
N HIS A 52 -2.80 1.90 -3.08
CA HIS A 52 -3.84 2.45 -3.96
C HIS A 52 -3.32 2.87 -5.36
N GLY A 53 -2.21 2.27 -5.81
CA GLY A 53 -1.57 2.61 -7.10
C GLY A 53 -0.77 3.91 -7.13
N VAL A 54 -0.76 4.71 -6.05
CA VAL A 54 -0.14 6.06 -6.07
C VAL A 54 1.12 6.14 -5.23
N ARG A 55 1.04 5.72 -3.96
CA ARG A 55 2.12 5.97 -2.98
C ARG A 55 3.06 4.77 -2.88
N PRO A 56 4.38 4.91 -3.14
CA PRO A 56 5.34 3.81 -2.96
C PRO A 56 5.37 3.33 -1.51
N LEU A 57 5.38 2.00 -1.34
CA LEU A 57 5.58 1.33 -0.05
C LEU A 57 7.07 0.97 0.12
N THR A 58 7.54 0.99 1.36
CA THR A 58 8.93 0.69 1.73
C THR A 58 8.98 -0.37 2.84
N GLY A 59 10.15 -0.97 3.07
CA GLY A 59 10.35 -1.95 4.14
C GLY A 59 9.75 -3.33 3.86
N LEU A 60 9.43 -3.64 2.60
CA LEU A 60 8.87 -4.93 2.18
C LEU A 60 9.99 -5.98 2.02
N GLN A 61 9.67 -7.25 2.29
CA GLN A 61 10.57 -8.39 2.08
C GLN A 61 9.99 -9.35 1.03
N PRO A 62 10.53 -9.40 -0.19
CA PRO A 62 10.09 -10.36 -1.20
C PRO A 62 10.44 -11.80 -0.83
N ARG A 63 9.59 -12.75 -1.22
CA ARG A 63 9.82 -14.20 -1.13
C ARG A 63 9.28 -14.88 -2.39
N VAL A 64 9.90 -16.00 -2.77
CA VAL A 64 9.51 -16.89 -3.88
C VAL A 64 9.25 -18.29 -3.37
#